data_AF-A0A7S7P460-F1
#
_entry.id   AF-A0A7S7P460-F1
#
_cell.length_a   1.000
_cell.length_b   1.000
_cell.length_c   1.000
_cell.angle_alpha   90.00
_cell.angle_beta   90.00
_cell.angle_gamma   90.00
#
_symmetry.space_group_name_H-M   'P 1'
#
loop_
_entity.id
_entity.type
_entity.pdbx_description
1 polymer ?
#
loop_
_entity_poly.entity_id
_entity_poly.type
_entity_poly.pdbx_seq_one_letter_code
_entity_poly.pdbx_strand_id
1 'polypeptide(L)'
;MSHQTPKAFDFDGEPAPSADPPPRPALPQAFDFGEADASPALPHAGGSLPGALSFDDLPAVPATSSMTAKAVARPLFDSEDHPAVRDALAIARAEHPALFGHAEQRLAALFRRILPVKLSLVTEWAEGPLMEQATLLQPVTELVLTFTQMAVPALLDEALASSRAPAGMFGKLFRRTASPAEYKPALTASRAELVQLVADSEAAIRALEESAKNLALHGLVLAVVSTLAGDAADASLADALLQRRTLIQQAVRQAELSVLQMGQVRQQAADLVGQVSSFLTVTLPALEMARAQEGS
;
A
#
# COMPACT_ATOMS: atom_id res chain seq x y z
N MET A 1 -67.09 18.29 -7.03
CA MET A 1 -65.87 17.54 -6.67
C MET A 1 -65.01 17.49 -7.91
N SER A 2 -63.88 18.20 -7.87
CA SER A 2 -63.17 18.72 -9.04
C SER A 2 -62.07 17.78 -9.47
N HIS A 3 -62.08 17.36 -10.73
CA HIS A 3 -61.01 16.59 -11.35
C HIS A 3 -59.79 17.50 -11.61
N GLN A 4 -58.69 17.26 -10.89
CA GLN A 4 -57.39 17.86 -11.19
C GLN A 4 -56.64 16.99 -12.19
N THR A 5 -56.44 17.51 -13.39
CA THR A 5 -55.46 17.04 -14.37
C THR A 5 -54.04 17.33 -13.88
N PRO A 6 -53.10 16.38 -13.94
CA PRO A 6 -51.71 16.64 -13.55
C PRO A 6 -51.01 17.52 -14.59
N LYS A 7 -50.24 18.48 -14.08
CA LYS A 7 -49.48 19.49 -14.82
C LYS A 7 -48.33 18.84 -15.62
N ALA A 8 -48.19 19.20 -16.89
CA ALA A 8 -47.08 18.75 -17.74
C ALA A 8 -45.74 19.32 -17.23
N PHE A 9 -44.69 18.51 -17.32
CA PHE A 9 -43.32 18.92 -17.04
C PHE A 9 -42.81 19.82 -18.19
N ASP A 10 -42.45 21.04 -17.83
CA ASP A 10 -41.85 22.04 -18.72
C ASP A 10 -40.33 21.86 -18.71
N PHE A 11 -39.71 21.75 -19.89
CA PHE A 11 -38.29 21.42 -20.07
C PHE A 11 -37.47 22.54 -20.74
N ASP A 12 -37.97 23.79 -20.76
CA ASP A 12 -37.23 24.93 -21.29
C ASP A 12 -36.79 25.91 -20.18
N GLY A 13 -35.84 25.47 -19.38
CA GLY A 13 -35.09 26.29 -18.43
C GLY A 13 -33.59 26.21 -18.71
N GLU A 14 -33.12 26.94 -19.71
CA GLU A 14 -31.70 27.16 -19.99
C GLU A 14 -31.07 27.84 -18.75
N PRO A 15 -30.05 27.26 -18.09
CA PRO A 15 -29.47 27.88 -16.91
C PRO A 15 -28.53 29.02 -17.33
N ALA A 16 -28.86 30.24 -16.91
CA ALA A 16 -27.94 31.36 -16.93
C ALA A 16 -26.66 31.03 -16.12
N PRO A 17 -25.47 31.50 -16.55
CA PRO A 17 -24.19 31.14 -15.94
C PRO A 17 -24.12 31.70 -14.51
N SER A 18 -24.22 30.79 -13.53
CA SER A 18 -23.93 31.12 -12.15
C SER A 18 -22.43 31.17 -11.94
N ALA A 19 -21.97 32.30 -11.42
CA ALA A 19 -20.63 32.52 -10.94
C ALA A 19 -20.31 31.58 -9.76
N ASP A 20 -19.03 31.17 -9.72
CA ASP A 20 -18.29 30.48 -8.67
C ASP A 20 -18.72 29.06 -8.23
N PRO A 21 -17.85 28.04 -8.41
CA PRO A 21 -18.09 26.71 -7.88
C PRO A 21 -17.77 26.61 -6.38
N PRO A 22 -18.55 25.84 -5.58
CA PRO A 22 -18.22 25.52 -4.20
C PRO A 22 -16.96 24.64 -4.10
N PRO A 23 -16.22 24.70 -2.96
CA PRO A 23 -14.95 24.00 -2.81
C PRO A 23 -15.15 22.49 -2.83
N ARG A 24 -14.36 21.81 -3.68
CA ARG A 24 -14.32 20.34 -3.78
C ARG A 24 -13.73 19.73 -2.50
N PRO A 25 -14.20 18.55 -2.06
CA PRO A 25 -13.49 17.80 -1.02
C PRO A 25 -12.12 17.36 -1.54
N ALA A 26 -11.10 17.59 -0.73
CA ALA A 26 -9.70 17.33 -1.06
C ALA A 26 -9.45 15.84 -1.37
N LEU A 27 -9.03 15.56 -2.60
CA LEU A 27 -8.35 14.33 -2.96
C LEU A 27 -6.94 14.35 -2.34
N PRO A 28 -6.36 13.19 -1.97
CA PRO A 28 -5.02 13.14 -1.39
C PRO A 28 -4.00 13.71 -2.38
N GLN A 29 -3.34 14.76 -1.94
CA GLN A 29 -2.35 15.53 -2.67
C GLN A 29 -1.09 14.67 -2.86
N ALA A 30 -0.78 14.32 -4.11
CA ALA A 30 0.55 13.81 -4.45
C ALA A 30 1.55 14.97 -4.26
N PHE A 31 2.66 14.68 -3.58
CA PHE A 31 3.74 15.64 -3.39
C PHE A 31 4.36 16.01 -4.75
N ASP A 32 4.26 17.29 -5.09
CA ASP A 32 4.91 17.94 -6.23
C ASP A 32 6.18 18.65 -5.71
N PHE A 33 7.34 18.32 -6.26
CA PHE A 33 8.60 18.98 -5.99
C PHE A 33 9.10 19.58 -7.30
N GLY A 34 9.10 20.92 -7.36
CA GLY A 34 9.17 21.72 -8.57
C GLY A 34 10.37 21.47 -9.47
N GLU A 35 10.09 21.44 -10.77
CA GLU A 35 11.04 21.48 -11.87
C GLU A 35 11.25 22.95 -12.26
N ALA A 36 12.46 23.48 -12.06
CA ALA A 36 12.83 24.83 -12.44
C ALA A 36 13.51 24.82 -13.81
N ASP A 37 12.80 25.30 -14.83
CA ASP A 37 13.35 25.58 -16.15
C ASP A 37 14.11 26.93 -16.16
N ALA A 38 15.38 26.90 -16.57
CA ALA A 38 16.10 28.05 -17.12
C ALA A 38 17.26 27.59 -18.05
N SER A 39 17.04 27.78 -19.35
CA SER A 39 17.91 27.66 -20.56
C SER A 39 19.23 28.50 -20.50
N PRO A 40 20.22 28.48 -21.45
CA PRO A 40 20.09 28.19 -22.91
C PRO A 40 21.27 27.52 -23.69
N ALA A 41 20.93 27.21 -24.95
CA ALA A 41 21.66 26.91 -26.21
C ALA A 41 23.20 27.05 -26.36
N LEU A 42 23.77 26.11 -27.15
CA LEU A 42 25.06 26.21 -27.86
C LEU A 42 24.84 25.98 -29.39
N PRO A 43 25.47 26.76 -30.29
CA PRO A 43 25.36 26.54 -31.74
C PRO A 43 26.39 25.54 -32.28
N HIS A 44 26.01 24.90 -33.39
CA HIS A 44 26.74 23.88 -34.16
C HIS A 44 28.03 24.39 -34.83
N ALA A 45 28.98 23.46 -35.09
CA ALA A 45 29.38 23.07 -36.46
C ALA A 45 30.62 22.16 -36.49
N GLY A 46 30.61 21.18 -37.41
CA GLY A 46 31.83 20.66 -38.03
C GLY A 46 32.14 19.19 -37.76
N GLY A 47 31.59 18.28 -38.58
CA GLY A 47 31.82 16.84 -38.47
C GLY A 47 33.17 16.35 -39.00
N SER A 48 33.58 15.17 -38.52
CA SER A 48 34.29 14.15 -39.31
C SER A 48 34.07 12.76 -38.65
N LEU A 49 34.00 11.75 -39.52
CA LEU A 49 33.52 10.36 -39.31
C LEU A 49 34.39 9.50 -38.37
N PRO A 50 33.86 8.36 -37.85
CA PRO A 50 34.48 7.61 -36.75
C PRO A 50 35.70 6.81 -37.23
N GLY A 51 36.86 7.13 -36.68
CA GLY A 51 38.13 6.42 -36.90
C GLY A 51 38.33 5.27 -35.93
N ALA A 52 38.81 4.15 -36.46
CA ALA A 52 38.93 2.84 -35.81
C ALA A 52 39.72 2.82 -34.49
N LEU A 53 39.32 1.89 -33.62
CA LEU A 53 40.01 1.48 -32.40
C LEU A 53 41.43 1.00 -32.74
N SER A 54 42.43 1.85 -32.46
CA SER A 54 43.85 1.47 -32.45
C SER A 54 44.25 1.18 -31.01
N PHE A 55 44.62 -0.08 -30.74
CA PHE A 55 45.26 -0.53 -29.50
C PHE A 55 46.76 -0.68 -29.75
N ASP A 56 47.46 0.44 -29.87
CA ASP A 56 48.91 0.55 -29.62
C ASP A 56 49.32 2.01 -29.79
N ASP A 57 49.36 2.73 -28.68
CA ASP A 57 50.25 3.88 -28.47
C ASP A 57 50.25 4.20 -26.98
N LEU A 58 51.27 3.71 -26.28
CA LEU A 58 51.52 4.00 -24.87
C LEU A 58 52.24 5.36 -24.75
N PRO A 59 51.65 6.39 -24.12
CA PRO A 59 52.43 7.56 -23.75
C PRO A 59 53.27 7.28 -22.50
N ALA A 60 54.50 7.77 -22.53
CA ALA A 60 55.51 7.63 -21.49
C ALA A 60 55.04 8.16 -20.12
N VAL A 61 55.45 7.41 -19.09
CA VAL A 61 55.25 7.68 -17.66
C VAL A 61 55.77 9.07 -17.28
N PRO A 62 54.96 9.96 -16.70
CA PRO A 62 55.48 11.08 -15.94
C PRO A 62 55.87 10.64 -14.54
N ALA A 63 57.03 11.13 -14.10
CA ALA A 63 57.65 10.87 -12.82
C ALA A 63 56.69 11.08 -11.64
N THR A 64 56.71 10.12 -10.73
CA THR A 64 56.09 10.19 -9.41
C THR A 64 56.56 11.45 -8.68
N SER A 65 55.63 12.37 -8.39
CA SER A 65 55.83 13.41 -7.40
C SER A 65 54.58 13.56 -6.55
N SER A 66 54.83 13.49 -5.25
CA SER A 66 53.98 13.77 -4.10
C SER A 66 52.66 13.01 -3.99
N MET A 67 52.67 12.09 -3.02
CA MET A 67 51.49 11.68 -2.26
C MET A 67 50.64 12.92 -1.91
N THR A 68 49.44 13.01 -2.47
CA THR A 68 48.34 13.72 -1.84
C THR A 68 47.33 12.67 -1.37
N ALA A 69 46.98 12.79 -0.10
CA ALA A 69 46.29 11.79 0.69
C ALA A 69 45.04 11.26 -0.01
N LYS A 70 44.88 9.93 0.03
CA LYS A 70 43.59 9.26 -0.09
C LYS A 70 42.63 10.00 0.84
N ALA A 71 41.62 10.67 0.29
CA ALA A 71 40.56 11.30 1.07
C ALA A 71 39.81 10.18 1.78
N VAL A 72 40.28 9.82 2.98
CA VAL A 72 39.55 8.99 3.91
C VAL A 72 38.36 9.83 4.31
N ALA A 73 37.16 9.44 3.87
CA ALA A 73 35.90 10.03 4.31
C ALA A 73 35.92 10.06 5.84
N ARG A 74 36.17 11.25 6.39
CA ARG A 74 36.30 11.45 7.82
C ARG A 74 34.90 11.21 8.37
N PRO A 75 34.71 10.30 9.34
CA PRO A 75 33.40 10.15 9.97
C PRO A 75 33.02 11.52 10.51
N LEU A 76 31.92 12.08 10.02
CA LEU A 76 31.64 13.49 10.23
C LEU A 76 31.44 13.81 11.72
N PHE A 77 31.02 12.84 12.56
CA PHE A 77 30.38 13.11 13.85
C PHE A 77 30.62 11.98 14.88
N ASP A 78 31.23 12.25 16.04
CA ASP A 78 31.79 11.23 16.98
C ASP A 78 31.44 11.48 18.48
N SER A 79 30.34 12.17 18.81
CA SER A 79 29.90 12.42 20.21
C SER A 79 28.45 12.00 20.50
N GLU A 80 28.16 11.64 21.76
CA GLU A 80 26.89 11.05 22.22
C GLU A 80 25.72 12.07 22.28
N ASP A 81 26.02 13.34 22.57
CA ASP A 81 25.15 14.51 22.39
C ASP A 81 25.64 15.33 21.18
N HIS A 82 25.53 14.72 20.00
CA HIS A 82 26.06 15.33 18.78
C HIS A 82 25.22 16.54 18.33
N PRO A 83 25.81 17.72 18.04
CA PRO A 83 25.07 18.86 17.47
C PRO A 83 24.28 18.46 16.21
N ALA A 84 24.87 17.62 15.35
CA ALA A 84 24.17 17.09 14.17
C ALA A 84 22.90 16.27 14.49
N VAL A 85 22.81 15.57 15.64
CA VAL A 85 21.56 14.89 16.04
C VAL A 85 20.49 15.93 16.37
N ARG A 86 20.88 17.02 17.04
CA ARG A 86 19.96 18.12 17.35
C ARG A 86 19.49 18.82 16.08
N ASP A 87 20.40 19.07 15.14
CA ASP A 87 20.09 19.69 13.85
C ASP A 87 19.18 18.78 13.02
N ALA A 88 19.46 17.47 12.99
CA ALA A 88 18.60 16.48 12.34
C ALA A 88 17.19 16.47 12.94
N LEU A 89 17.06 16.49 14.27
CA LEU A 89 15.77 16.56 14.93
C LEU A 89 15.05 17.88 14.66
N ALA A 90 15.77 19.00 14.54
CA ALA A 90 15.20 20.29 14.20
C ALA A 90 14.64 20.29 12.76
N ILE A 91 15.39 19.75 11.79
CA ILE A 91 14.94 19.59 10.40
C ILE A 91 13.73 18.65 10.35
N ALA A 92 13.81 17.48 10.99
CA ALA A 92 12.70 16.52 11.06
C ALA A 92 11.42 17.14 11.64
N ARG A 93 11.54 17.97 12.68
CA ARG A 93 10.42 18.67 13.29
C ARG A 93 9.83 19.73 12.36
N ALA A 94 10.68 20.46 11.62
CA ALA A 94 10.24 21.53 10.72
C ALA A 94 9.60 20.99 9.43
N GLU A 95 10.22 19.99 8.81
CA GLU A 95 9.82 19.48 7.49
C GLU A 95 8.80 18.33 7.59
N HIS A 96 8.79 17.60 8.70
CA HIS A 96 7.95 16.41 8.89
C HIS A 96 7.21 16.38 10.25
N PRO A 97 6.43 17.43 10.59
CA PRO A 97 5.84 17.59 11.92
C PRO A 97 4.88 16.45 12.32
N ALA A 98 4.14 15.88 11.37
CA ALA A 98 3.18 14.81 11.63
C ALA A 98 3.85 13.50 12.10
N LEU A 99 4.98 13.13 11.48
CA LEU A 99 5.76 11.94 11.86
C LEU A 99 6.59 12.20 13.12
N PHE A 100 7.09 13.42 13.29
CA PHE A 100 7.89 13.79 14.44
C PHE A 100 7.11 13.71 15.77
N GLY A 101 5.87 14.23 15.79
CA GLY A 101 5.09 14.35 17.03
C GLY A 101 4.85 13.04 17.78
N HIS A 102 4.88 11.90 17.08
CA HIS A 102 4.63 10.58 17.67
C HIS A 102 5.90 9.74 17.84
N ALA A 103 7.05 10.18 17.32
CA ALA A 103 8.23 9.35 17.17
C ALA A 103 9.55 10.03 17.55
N GLU A 104 9.52 11.19 18.22
CA GLU A 104 10.73 11.97 18.57
C GLU A 104 11.86 11.13 19.19
N GLN A 105 11.55 10.31 20.20
CA GLN A 105 12.55 9.46 20.85
C GLN A 105 13.13 8.38 19.92
N ARG A 106 12.26 7.77 19.09
CA ARG A 106 12.66 6.77 18.08
C ARG A 106 13.55 7.43 17.01
N LEU A 107 13.16 8.60 16.51
CA LEU A 107 13.92 9.37 15.54
C LEU A 107 15.29 9.77 16.09
N ALA A 108 15.38 10.20 17.35
CA ALA A 108 16.66 10.52 17.98
C ALA A 108 17.60 9.30 18.02
N ALA A 109 17.09 8.11 18.33
CA ALA A 109 17.87 6.88 18.28
C ALA A 109 18.32 6.52 16.85
N LEU A 110 17.43 6.65 15.86
CA LEU A 110 17.76 6.40 14.46
C LEU A 110 18.80 7.39 13.92
N PHE A 111 18.68 8.68 14.24
CA PHE A 111 19.66 9.70 13.85
C PHE A 111 21.04 9.41 14.43
N ARG A 112 21.14 9.09 15.73
CA ARG A 112 22.43 8.69 16.34
C ARG A 112 23.06 7.51 15.61
N ARG A 113 22.25 6.56 15.14
CA ARG A 113 22.74 5.38 14.42
C ARG A 113 23.24 5.72 13.02
N ILE A 114 22.55 6.57 12.24
CA ILE A 114 22.88 6.85 10.83
C ILE A 114 23.91 7.99 10.65
N LEU A 115 24.01 8.94 11.59
CA LEU A 115 24.81 10.16 11.43
C LEU A 115 26.34 9.97 11.35
N PRO A 116 26.95 8.82 11.64
CA PRO A 116 28.31 8.58 11.14
C PRO A 116 28.42 8.69 9.61
N VAL A 117 27.28 8.66 8.89
CA VAL A 117 27.08 8.79 7.43
C VAL A 117 28.15 8.03 6.64
N LYS A 118 28.34 6.76 7.01
CA LYS A 118 29.24 5.85 6.29
C LYS A 118 28.48 5.18 5.16
N LEU A 119 29.12 5.01 4.01
CA LEU A 119 28.50 4.35 2.85
C LEU A 119 27.92 2.97 3.21
N SER A 120 28.68 2.13 3.93
CA SER A 120 28.23 0.79 4.37
C SER A 120 26.97 0.83 5.24
N LEU A 121 26.88 1.84 6.12
CA LEU A 121 25.76 2.02 7.01
C LEU A 121 24.49 2.46 6.26
N VAL A 122 24.64 3.31 5.24
CA VAL A 122 23.54 3.75 4.37
C VAL A 122 23.04 2.59 3.51
N THR A 123 23.94 1.78 2.94
CA THR A 123 23.55 0.64 2.10
C THR A 123 22.77 -0.43 2.87
N GLU A 124 23.13 -0.67 4.13
CA GLU A 124 22.46 -1.64 5.02
C GLU A 124 21.29 -1.03 5.81
N TRP A 125 21.05 0.28 5.68
CA TRP A 125 20.06 1.00 6.48
C TRP A 125 18.67 0.41 6.33
N ALA A 126 17.94 0.16 7.41
CA ALA A 126 16.60 -0.42 7.36
C ALA A 126 16.50 -1.83 6.73
N GLU A 127 17.60 -2.59 6.57
CA GLU A 127 17.53 -3.97 6.05
C GLU A 127 16.59 -4.87 6.85
N GLY A 128 16.71 -4.85 8.19
CA GLY A 128 15.79 -5.58 9.08
C GLY A 128 14.31 -5.23 8.84
N PRO A 129 13.91 -3.94 8.97
CA PRO A 129 12.54 -3.51 8.66
C PRO A 129 12.03 -3.89 7.26
N LEU A 130 12.91 -3.89 6.25
CA LEU A 130 12.54 -4.31 4.89
C LEU A 130 12.32 -5.82 4.79
N MET A 131 13.15 -6.61 5.45
CA MET A 131 12.95 -8.06 5.55
C MET A 131 11.67 -8.39 6.32
N GLU A 132 11.42 -7.71 7.45
CA GLU A 132 10.17 -7.84 8.22
C GLU A 132 8.96 -7.55 7.33
N GLN A 133 8.97 -6.44 6.58
CA GLN A 133 7.90 -6.10 5.65
C GLN A 133 7.69 -7.15 4.57
N ALA A 134 8.77 -7.72 4.02
CA ALA A 134 8.68 -8.81 3.04
C ALA A 134 8.04 -10.08 3.65
N THR A 135 8.36 -10.41 4.90
CA THR A 135 7.76 -11.58 5.58
C THR A 135 6.26 -11.43 5.83
N LEU A 136 5.74 -10.19 5.93
CA LEU A 136 4.31 -9.93 6.09
C LEU A 136 3.50 -10.21 4.83
N LEU A 137 4.11 -10.26 3.66
CA LEU A 137 3.40 -10.47 2.39
C LEU A 137 2.92 -11.92 2.22
N GLN A 138 3.65 -12.89 2.80
CA GLN A 138 3.26 -14.29 2.76
C GLN A 138 1.92 -14.57 3.46
N PRO A 139 1.74 -14.24 4.76
CA PRO A 139 0.46 -14.48 5.43
C PRO A 139 -0.69 -13.70 4.79
N VAL A 140 -0.44 -12.51 4.26
CA VAL A 140 -1.45 -11.75 3.48
C VAL A 140 -1.91 -12.54 2.26
N THR A 141 -0.98 -13.12 1.50
CA THR A 141 -1.30 -13.94 0.32
C THR A 141 -2.07 -15.20 0.71
N GLU A 142 -1.71 -15.84 1.82
CA GLU A 142 -2.39 -17.02 2.35
C GLU A 142 -3.83 -16.70 2.78
N LEU A 143 -4.09 -15.53 3.39
CA LEU A 143 -5.44 -15.10 3.75
C LEU A 143 -6.32 -14.87 2.50
N VAL A 144 -5.78 -14.23 1.47
CA VAL A 144 -6.50 -14.04 0.20
C VAL A 144 -6.82 -15.39 -0.43
N LEU A 145 -5.86 -16.31 -0.47
CA LEU A 145 -6.07 -17.66 -1.00
C LEU A 145 -7.15 -18.40 -0.21
N THR A 146 -7.08 -18.38 1.12
CA THR A 146 -8.08 -18.98 2.01
C THR A 146 -9.47 -18.42 1.73
N PHE A 147 -9.60 -17.10 1.59
CA PHE A 147 -10.86 -16.45 1.22
C PHE A 147 -11.45 -16.99 -0.09
N THR A 148 -10.62 -17.08 -1.14
CA THR A 148 -11.06 -17.59 -2.44
C THR A 148 -11.45 -19.07 -2.41
N GLN A 149 -10.73 -19.88 -1.63
CA GLN A 149 -10.96 -21.33 -1.54
C GLN A 149 -12.24 -21.69 -0.79
N MET A 150 -12.68 -20.84 0.16
CA MET A 150 -13.95 -21.08 0.87
C MET A 150 -15.16 -21.09 -0.07
N ALA A 151 -15.09 -20.42 -1.23
CA ALA A 151 -16.12 -20.40 -2.27
C ALA A 151 -17.56 -20.14 -1.74
N VAL A 152 -17.69 -19.40 -0.64
CA VAL A 152 -18.96 -19.18 0.08
C VAL A 152 -20.05 -18.59 -0.81
N PRO A 153 -19.79 -17.65 -1.72
CA PRO A 153 -20.81 -17.15 -2.65
C PRO A 153 -21.44 -18.27 -3.49
N ALA A 154 -20.63 -19.16 -4.06
CA ALA A 154 -21.13 -20.28 -4.87
C ALA A 154 -21.95 -21.26 -4.00
N LEU A 155 -21.49 -21.53 -2.79
CA LEU A 155 -22.19 -22.39 -1.85
C LEU A 155 -23.56 -21.79 -1.42
N LEU A 156 -23.62 -20.48 -1.23
CA LEU A 156 -24.87 -19.77 -0.93
C LEU A 156 -25.83 -19.77 -2.14
N ASP A 157 -25.30 -19.58 -3.35
CA ASP A 157 -26.07 -19.63 -4.59
C ASP A 157 -26.66 -21.02 -4.85
N GLU A 158 -25.89 -22.09 -4.61
CA GLU A 158 -26.37 -23.48 -4.69
C GLU A 158 -27.49 -23.74 -3.68
N ALA A 159 -27.32 -23.28 -2.44
CA ALA A 159 -28.34 -23.40 -1.40
C ALA A 159 -29.63 -22.66 -1.78
N LEU A 160 -29.54 -21.43 -2.32
CA LEU A 160 -30.68 -20.65 -2.82
C LEU A 160 -31.31 -21.24 -4.09
N ALA A 161 -30.53 -21.82 -4.99
CA ALA A 161 -31.04 -22.49 -6.18
C ALA A 161 -31.83 -23.74 -5.79
N SER A 162 -31.33 -24.52 -4.83
CA SER A 162 -32.01 -25.72 -4.31
C SER A 162 -33.36 -25.42 -3.65
N SER A 163 -33.58 -24.19 -3.18
CA SER A 163 -34.86 -23.76 -2.61
C SER A 163 -35.89 -23.33 -3.65
N ARG A 164 -35.47 -22.99 -4.87
CA ARG A 164 -36.35 -22.56 -5.97
C ARG A 164 -36.84 -23.73 -6.84
N ALA A 165 -36.24 -24.91 -6.71
CA ALA A 165 -36.61 -26.08 -7.51
C ALA A 165 -38.05 -26.53 -7.16
N PRO A 166 -38.96 -26.66 -8.16
CA PRO A 166 -40.35 -27.04 -7.90
C PRO A 166 -40.41 -28.46 -7.33
N ALA A 167 -41.09 -28.62 -6.18
CA ALA A 167 -41.35 -29.90 -5.53
C ALA A 167 -42.43 -30.73 -6.26
N GLY A 168 -42.42 -30.75 -7.59
CA GLY A 168 -43.36 -31.52 -8.42
C GLY A 168 -43.00 -33.00 -8.51
N MET A 169 -43.97 -33.86 -8.85
CA MET A 169 -43.82 -35.33 -8.98
C MET A 169 -42.63 -35.78 -9.85
N PHE A 170 -42.11 -34.94 -10.76
CA PHE A 170 -40.93 -35.22 -11.59
C PHE A 170 -39.59 -35.15 -10.82
N GLY A 171 -39.53 -34.51 -9.66
CA GLY A 171 -38.33 -34.49 -8.81
C GLY A 171 -38.00 -35.83 -8.16
N LYS A 172 -38.91 -36.81 -8.19
CA LYS A 172 -38.65 -38.18 -7.71
C LYS A 172 -37.91 -39.05 -8.74
N LEU A 173 -37.90 -38.66 -10.02
CA LEU A 173 -37.28 -39.40 -11.13
C LEU A 173 -35.90 -38.86 -11.50
N PHE A 174 -35.65 -37.57 -11.31
CA PHE A 174 -34.33 -36.97 -11.46
C PHE A 174 -33.69 -36.86 -10.07
N ARG A 175 -32.56 -37.56 -9.86
CA ARG A 175 -31.66 -37.49 -8.69
C ARG A 175 -31.99 -36.36 -7.72
N ARG A 176 -32.39 -36.75 -6.50
CA ARG A 176 -32.52 -35.95 -5.28
C ARG A 176 -31.59 -34.72 -5.31
N THR A 177 -32.11 -33.57 -5.74
CA THR A 177 -31.44 -32.29 -5.52
C THR A 177 -31.31 -32.13 -4.02
N ALA A 178 -30.08 -31.92 -3.53
CA ALA A 178 -29.80 -31.78 -2.11
C ALA A 178 -30.78 -30.77 -1.50
N SER A 179 -31.44 -31.14 -0.40
CA SER A 179 -32.40 -30.24 0.23
C SER A 179 -31.65 -29.01 0.78
N PRO A 180 -32.23 -27.81 0.80
CA PRO A 180 -31.61 -26.61 1.41
C PRO A 180 -31.06 -26.85 2.83
N ALA A 181 -31.69 -27.74 3.61
CA ALA A 181 -31.23 -28.11 4.95
C ALA A 181 -29.90 -28.90 4.96
N GLU A 182 -29.53 -29.55 3.85
CA GLU A 182 -28.27 -30.28 3.70
C GLU A 182 -27.07 -29.32 3.58
N TYR A 183 -27.30 -28.06 3.17
CA TYR A 183 -26.27 -27.02 3.11
C TYR A 183 -26.03 -26.33 4.47
N LYS A 184 -26.94 -26.50 5.44
CA LYS A 184 -26.85 -25.89 6.78
C LYS A 184 -25.50 -26.14 7.48
N PRO A 185 -24.96 -27.38 7.59
CA PRO A 185 -23.69 -27.60 8.25
C PRO A 185 -22.52 -26.92 7.53
N ALA A 186 -22.49 -26.98 6.20
CA ALA A 186 -21.43 -26.36 5.40
C ALA A 186 -21.47 -24.83 5.54
N LEU A 187 -22.64 -24.20 5.41
CA LEU A 187 -22.83 -22.77 5.63
C LEU A 187 -22.46 -22.34 7.07
N THR A 188 -22.77 -23.18 8.06
CA THR A 188 -22.40 -22.89 9.46
C THR A 188 -20.87 -22.92 9.65
N ALA A 189 -20.20 -23.90 9.05
CA ALA A 189 -18.74 -23.99 9.06
C ALA A 189 -18.09 -22.81 8.32
N SER A 190 -18.53 -22.52 7.09
CA SER A 190 -18.05 -21.39 6.30
C SER A 190 -18.27 -20.05 7.01
N ARG A 191 -19.36 -19.88 7.75
CA ARG A 191 -19.57 -18.68 8.58
C ARG A 191 -18.51 -18.55 9.67
N ALA A 192 -18.17 -19.63 10.35
CA ALA A 192 -17.13 -19.62 11.39
C ALA A 192 -15.75 -19.30 10.79
N GLU A 193 -15.43 -19.92 9.66
CA GLU A 193 -14.18 -19.66 8.92
C GLU A 193 -14.10 -18.21 8.42
N LEU A 194 -15.19 -17.64 7.89
CA LEU A 194 -15.24 -16.23 7.49
C LEU A 194 -15.07 -15.27 8.68
N VAL A 195 -15.64 -15.57 9.84
CA VAL A 195 -15.44 -14.76 11.06
C VAL A 195 -13.98 -14.78 11.48
N GLN A 196 -13.34 -15.95 11.43
CA GLN A 196 -11.92 -16.07 11.73
C GLN A 196 -11.08 -15.30 10.70
N LEU A 197 -11.37 -15.42 9.41
CA LEU A 197 -10.70 -14.69 8.34
C LEU A 197 -10.80 -13.16 8.55
N VAL A 198 -11.96 -12.64 8.98
CA VAL A 198 -12.12 -11.21 9.28
C VAL A 198 -11.17 -10.76 10.39
N ALA A 199 -11.05 -11.54 11.45
CA ALA A 199 -10.15 -11.24 12.57
C ALA A 199 -8.68 -11.31 12.14
N ASP A 200 -8.30 -12.35 11.40
CA ASP A 200 -6.92 -12.54 10.92
C ASP A 200 -6.53 -11.45 9.90
N SER A 201 -7.48 -11.05 9.04
CA SER A 201 -7.29 -9.92 8.12
C SER A 201 -7.07 -8.59 8.85
N GLU A 202 -7.79 -8.35 9.94
CA GLU A 202 -7.59 -7.16 10.77
C GLU A 202 -6.21 -7.15 11.45
N ALA A 203 -5.76 -8.31 11.96
CA ALA A 203 -4.42 -8.45 12.52
C ALA A 203 -3.33 -8.19 11.46
N ALA A 204 -3.50 -8.74 10.25
CA ALA A 204 -2.58 -8.52 9.13
C ALA A 204 -2.53 -7.04 8.71
N ILE A 205 -3.68 -6.36 8.63
CA ILE A 205 -3.75 -4.92 8.35
C ILE A 205 -2.95 -4.12 9.38
N ARG A 206 -3.17 -4.37 10.68
CA ARG A 206 -2.44 -3.67 11.75
C ARG A 206 -0.93 -3.90 11.67
N ALA A 207 -0.49 -5.13 11.35
CA ALA A 207 0.92 -5.44 11.19
C ALA A 207 1.55 -4.71 9.99
N LEU A 208 0.85 -4.68 8.85
CA LEU A 208 1.28 -3.92 7.67
C LEU A 208 1.37 -2.42 7.94
N GLU A 209 0.37 -1.85 8.63
CA GLU A 209 0.37 -0.43 9.01
C GLU A 209 1.54 -0.07 9.93
N GLU A 210 1.83 -0.89 10.95
CA GLU A 210 2.97 -0.65 11.84
C GLU A 210 4.29 -0.79 11.08
N SER A 211 4.41 -1.79 10.21
CA SER A 211 5.58 -1.95 9.35
C SER A 211 5.78 -0.75 8.43
N ALA A 212 4.72 -0.22 7.82
CA ALA A 212 4.76 0.95 6.95
C ALA A 212 5.20 2.20 7.73
N LYS A 213 4.64 2.41 8.93
CA LYS A 213 5.05 3.51 9.84
C LYS A 213 6.52 3.41 10.21
N ASN A 214 7.00 2.23 10.59
CA ASN A 214 8.39 2.01 10.95
C ASN A 214 9.34 2.28 9.77
N LEU A 215 9.01 1.78 8.57
CA LEU A 215 9.77 2.07 7.35
C LEU A 215 9.75 3.55 6.99
N ALA A 216 8.61 4.23 7.14
CA ALA A 216 8.49 5.67 6.89
C ALA A 216 9.44 6.49 7.79
N LEU A 217 9.61 6.10 9.06
CA LEU A 217 10.61 6.74 9.94
C LEU A 217 12.03 6.55 9.42
N HIS A 218 12.38 5.36 8.95
CA HIS A 218 13.70 5.11 8.36
C HIS A 218 13.93 5.91 7.07
N GLY A 219 12.89 6.07 6.24
CA GLY A 219 12.93 6.88 5.02
C GLY A 219 13.05 8.38 5.32
N LEU A 220 12.35 8.88 6.34
CA LEU A 220 12.50 10.26 6.83
C LEU A 220 13.93 10.52 7.28
N VAL A 221 14.50 9.58 8.05
CA VAL A 221 15.88 9.70 8.54
C VAL A 221 16.86 9.84 7.37
N LEU A 222 16.71 9.06 6.30
CA LEU A 222 17.52 9.24 5.09
C LEU A 222 17.30 10.60 4.42
N ALA A 223 16.06 11.07 4.33
CA ALA A 223 15.76 12.38 3.74
C ALA A 223 16.45 13.52 4.50
N VAL A 224 16.38 13.51 5.83
CA VAL A 224 17.04 14.51 6.69
C VAL A 224 18.56 14.40 6.60
N VAL A 225 19.12 13.19 6.56
CA VAL A 225 20.56 13.00 6.38
C VAL A 225 21.02 13.52 5.01
N SER A 226 20.24 13.34 3.95
CA SER A 226 20.52 13.94 2.64
C SER A 226 20.55 15.47 2.71
N THR A 227 19.59 16.09 3.41
CA THR A 227 19.58 17.55 3.62
C THR A 227 20.81 18.03 4.42
N LEU A 228 21.20 17.30 5.47
CA LEU A 228 22.36 17.64 6.28
C LEU A 228 23.70 17.43 5.56
N ALA A 229 23.79 16.40 4.74
CA ALA A 229 24.99 16.11 3.97
C ALA A 229 25.20 17.14 2.86
N GLY A 230 24.12 17.63 2.23
CA GLY A 230 24.17 18.65 1.18
C GLY A 230 25.22 18.35 0.11
N ASP A 231 25.97 19.37 -0.29
CA ASP A 231 27.09 19.24 -1.25
C ASP A 231 28.36 18.58 -0.65
N ALA A 232 28.37 18.28 0.66
CA ALA A 232 29.51 17.65 1.32
C ALA A 232 29.55 16.12 1.12
N ALA A 233 28.47 15.52 0.63
CA ALA A 233 28.44 14.10 0.27
C ALA A 233 29.25 13.86 -1.03
N ASP A 234 30.08 12.82 -1.04
CA ASP A 234 30.61 12.32 -2.30
C ASP A 234 29.49 11.70 -3.16
N ALA A 235 29.74 11.58 -4.47
CA ALA A 235 28.75 11.10 -5.42
C ALA A 235 28.24 9.68 -5.11
N SER A 236 29.08 8.82 -4.52
CA SER A 236 28.71 7.44 -4.18
C SER A 236 27.76 7.40 -2.99
N LEU A 237 27.99 8.24 -1.99
CA LEU A 237 27.12 8.39 -0.83
C LEU A 237 25.78 9.02 -1.21
N ALA A 238 25.80 10.05 -2.07
CA ALA A 238 24.59 10.69 -2.56
C ALA A 238 23.69 9.71 -3.34
N ASP A 239 24.28 8.92 -4.23
CA ASP A 239 23.58 7.86 -4.96
C ASP A 239 23.02 6.78 -4.01
N ALA A 240 23.83 6.32 -3.04
CA ALA A 240 23.38 5.32 -2.06
C ALA A 240 22.20 5.83 -1.20
N LEU A 241 22.21 7.10 -0.77
CA LEU A 241 21.10 7.72 -0.04
C LEU A 241 19.83 7.76 -0.90
N LEU A 242 19.94 8.15 -2.17
CA LEU A 242 18.83 8.20 -3.11
C LEU A 242 18.24 6.82 -3.36
N GLN A 243 19.09 5.83 -3.68
CA GLN A 243 18.68 4.45 -3.94
C GLN A 243 17.98 3.86 -2.72
N ARG A 244 18.56 4.02 -1.52
CA ARG A 244 17.98 3.45 -0.32
C ARG A 244 16.66 4.11 0.08
N ARG A 245 16.56 5.44 -0.07
CA ARG A 245 15.30 6.16 0.12
C ARG A 245 14.23 5.67 -0.84
N THR A 246 14.58 5.47 -2.11
CA THR A 246 13.66 4.99 -3.14
C THR A 246 13.11 3.60 -2.80
N LEU A 247 13.99 2.68 -2.40
CA LEU A 247 13.61 1.33 -1.99
C LEU A 247 12.66 1.35 -0.79
N ILE A 248 12.97 2.12 0.25
CA ILE A 248 12.09 2.24 1.43
C ILE A 248 10.73 2.84 1.03
N GLN A 249 10.71 3.86 0.16
CA GLN A 249 9.45 4.46 -0.31
C GLN A 249 8.61 3.49 -1.13
N GLN A 250 9.23 2.60 -1.91
CA GLN A 250 8.53 1.55 -2.64
C GLN A 250 7.92 0.53 -1.67
N ALA A 251 8.69 0.12 -0.65
CA ALA A 251 8.21 -0.80 0.38
C ALA A 251 7.03 -0.23 1.18
N VAL A 252 7.09 1.05 1.58
CA VAL A 252 5.97 1.74 2.25
C VAL A 252 4.72 1.74 1.36
N ARG A 253 4.86 2.16 0.08
CA ARG A 253 3.73 2.16 -0.87
C ARG A 253 3.15 0.77 -1.07
N GLN A 254 3.98 -0.27 -1.14
CA GLN A 254 3.52 -1.64 -1.24
C GLN A 254 2.72 -2.06 0.00
N ALA A 255 3.20 -1.74 1.20
CA ALA A 255 2.48 -2.04 2.43
C ALA A 255 1.12 -1.32 2.49
N GLU A 256 1.06 -0.05 2.08
CA GLU A 256 -0.19 0.73 2.00
C GLU A 256 -1.19 0.12 1.01
N LEU A 257 -0.72 -0.32 -0.16
CA LEU A 257 -1.57 -1.03 -1.13
C LEU A 257 -2.07 -2.37 -0.57
N SER A 258 -1.22 -3.13 0.12
CA SER A 258 -1.62 -4.37 0.78
C SER A 258 -2.66 -4.14 1.89
N VAL A 259 -2.55 -3.04 2.65
CA VAL A 259 -3.57 -2.64 3.64
C VAL A 259 -4.92 -2.40 2.97
N LEU A 260 -4.95 -1.67 1.85
CA LEU A 260 -6.19 -1.41 1.12
C LEU A 260 -6.81 -2.71 0.57
N GLN A 261 -5.98 -3.58 -0.01
CA GLN A 261 -6.43 -4.87 -0.54
C GLN A 261 -7.01 -5.77 0.57
N MET A 262 -6.30 -5.88 1.69
CA MET A 262 -6.79 -6.65 2.84
C MET A 262 -8.04 -6.03 3.47
N GLY A 263 -8.15 -4.70 3.47
CA GLY A 263 -9.36 -3.99 3.90
C GLY A 263 -10.59 -4.38 3.07
N GLN A 264 -10.43 -4.56 1.76
CA GLN A 264 -11.49 -5.03 0.87
C GLN A 264 -11.86 -6.49 1.15
N VAL A 265 -10.88 -7.39 1.31
CA VAL A 265 -11.13 -8.81 1.64
C VAL A 265 -11.87 -8.93 2.96
N ARG A 266 -11.43 -8.19 3.99
CA ARG A 266 -12.09 -8.14 5.29
C ARG A 266 -13.55 -7.71 5.17
N GLN A 267 -13.82 -6.67 4.38
CA GLN A 267 -15.19 -6.18 4.19
C GLN A 267 -16.06 -7.21 3.46
N GLN A 268 -15.56 -7.79 2.37
CA GLN A 268 -16.29 -8.82 1.61
C GLN A 268 -16.59 -10.04 2.48
N ALA A 269 -15.63 -10.48 3.29
CA ALA A 269 -15.82 -11.58 4.23
C ALA A 269 -16.90 -11.24 5.27
N ALA A 270 -16.89 -10.03 5.85
CA ALA A 270 -17.90 -9.58 6.79
C ALA A 270 -19.31 -9.52 6.17
N ASP A 271 -19.41 -9.05 4.93
CA ASP A 271 -20.69 -9.02 4.19
C ASP A 271 -21.22 -10.45 3.97
N LEU A 272 -20.35 -11.39 3.61
CA LEU A 272 -20.72 -12.81 3.45
C LEU A 272 -21.13 -13.45 4.78
N VAL A 273 -20.49 -13.11 5.90
CA VAL A 273 -20.95 -13.53 7.24
C VAL A 273 -22.40 -13.09 7.46
N GLY A 274 -22.73 -11.85 7.10
CA GLY A 274 -24.10 -11.31 7.19
C GLY A 274 -25.08 -12.08 6.32
N GLN A 275 -24.74 -12.33 5.06
CA GLN A 275 -25.58 -13.06 4.11
C GLN A 275 -25.85 -14.50 4.55
N VAL A 276 -24.79 -15.23 4.95
CA VAL A 276 -24.92 -16.60 5.46
C VAL A 276 -25.75 -16.63 6.74
N SER A 277 -25.55 -15.67 7.64
CA SER A 277 -26.36 -15.56 8.86
C SER A 277 -27.83 -15.35 8.52
N SER A 278 -28.15 -14.41 7.62
CA SER A 278 -29.52 -14.16 7.16
C SER A 278 -30.15 -15.40 6.53
N PHE A 279 -29.41 -16.13 5.71
CA PHE A 279 -29.91 -17.38 5.13
C PHE A 279 -30.24 -18.42 6.19
N LEU A 280 -29.33 -18.64 7.14
CA LEU A 280 -29.49 -19.65 8.18
C LEU A 280 -30.61 -19.33 9.19
N THR A 281 -30.84 -18.06 9.49
CA THR A 281 -31.82 -17.65 10.52
C THR A 281 -33.17 -17.22 9.98
N VAL A 282 -33.25 -16.77 8.73
CA VAL A 282 -34.50 -16.26 8.12
C VAL A 282 -34.96 -17.16 6.99
N THR A 283 -34.13 -17.32 5.95
CA THR A 283 -34.53 -18.00 4.71
C THR A 283 -34.76 -19.49 4.92
N LEU A 284 -33.81 -20.18 5.55
CA LEU A 284 -33.88 -21.62 5.75
C LEU A 284 -35.10 -22.02 6.63
N PRO A 285 -35.35 -21.40 7.80
CA PRO A 285 -36.55 -21.71 8.58
C PRO A 285 -37.86 -21.42 7.84
N ALA A 286 -37.95 -20.34 7.07
CA ALA A 286 -39.15 -20.02 6.27
C ALA A 286 -39.44 -21.11 5.22
N LEU A 287 -38.40 -21.65 4.59
CA LEU A 287 -38.51 -22.75 3.62
C LEU A 287 -38.92 -24.07 4.28
N GLU A 288 -38.38 -24.37 5.47
CA GLU A 288 -38.77 -25.54 6.25
C GLU A 288 -40.25 -25.48 6.65
N MET A 289 -40.74 -24.30 7.07
CA MET A 289 -42.15 -24.09 7.39
C MET A 289 -43.08 -24.23 6.17
N ALA A 290 -42.71 -23.65 5.03
CA ALA A 290 -43.49 -23.76 3.80
C ALA A 290 -43.66 -25.22 3.36
N ARG A 291 -42.58 -26.02 3.41
CA ARG A 291 -42.61 -27.45 3.08
C ARG A 291 -43.44 -28.28 4.07
N ALA A 292 -43.45 -27.91 5.35
CA ALA A 292 -44.28 -28.57 6.35
C ALA A 292 -45.78 -28.33 6.11
N GLN A 293 -46.15 -27.16 5.57
CA GLN A 293 -47.54 -26.81 5.24
C GLN A 293 -48.03 -27.48 3.95
N GLU A 294 -47.15 -27.71 2.97
CA GLU A 294 -47.49 -28.42 1.71
C GLU A 294 -47.66 -29.94 1.91
N GLY A 295 -47.13 -30.50 2.99
CA GLY A 295 -47.18 -31.93 3.29
C GLY A 295 -48.32 -32.39 4.23
N SER A 296 -49.16 -31.46 4.70
CA SER A 296 -50.32 -31.72 5.57
C SER A 296 -51.65 -31.57 4.83
#